data_AF-A0A511HQJ4-F1
#
_entry.id   AF-A0A511HQJ4-F1
#
_cell.length_a   1.000
_cell.length_b   1.000
_cell.length_c   1.000
_cell.angle_alpha   90.00
_cell.angle_beta   90.00
_cell.angle_gamma   90.00
#
_symmetry.space_group_name_H-M   'P 1'
#
loop_
_entity.id
_entity.type
_entity.pdbx_description
1 polymer ?
#
loop_
_entity_poly.entity_id
_entity_poly.type
_entity_poly.pdbx_seq_one_letter_code
_entity_poly.pdbx_strand_id
1 'polypeptide(L)'
;MKHMANMWEQTAAMAKQHEQQGGAWLKLANDGDTAVVVFLGEPHPREVVFVDNKFVPFDETLKAQGQKPSLRVALNVAVYETREVKVMEQAVTFFNTLMELRAKYGLEKWAFEVKRRGAAKDTKTTYSILPDRQLTTEEMAAFQSLQQHDLPKLYAAEAAGAASGASPASAPSAKASEPIDVKLAQAMATALKALPREAVDRFLQKFAVQRIRDIPASKGELARAFVDSLVAEYSAESVADVDPFGP
;
A
#
# COMPACT_ATOMS: atom_id res chain seq x y z
N MET A 1 -29.57 5.46 18.45
CA MET A 1 -28.31 5.35 19.21
C MET A 1 -27.23 4.85 18.26
N LYS A 2 -26.23 5.67 17.93
CA LYS A 2 -25.09 5.22 17.10
C LYS A 2 -24.19 4.37 17.99
N HIS A 3 -23.95 3.11 17.62
CA HIS A 3 -22.90 2.31 18.26
C HIS A 3 -21.56 3.00 18.00
N MET A 4 -20.96 3.56 19.05
CA MET A 4 -19.56 3.93 19.05
C MET A 4 -18.78 2.63 19.02
N ALA A 5 -18.01 2.40 17.95
CA ALA A 5 -17.11 1.26 17.88
C ALA A 5 -16.19 1.28 19.10
N ASN A 6 -16.06 0.16 19.80
CA ASN A 6 -15.24 0.11 21.01
C ASN A 6 -13.73 0.25 20.63
N MET A 7 -12.88 0.57 21.60
CA MET A 7 -11.44 0.78 21.33
C MET A 7 -10.75 -0.45 20.72
N TRP A 8 -11.28 -1.65 20.92
CA TRP A 8 -10.79 -2.88 20.29
C TRP A 8 -11.11 -2.92 18.79
N GLU A 9 -12.33 -2.58 18.41
CA GLU A 9 -12.76 -2.48 17.01
C GLU A 9 -12.00 -1.37 16.28
N GLN A 10 -11.77 -0.24 16.93
CA GLN A 10 -11.01 0.87 16.37
C GLN A 10 -9.53 0.49 16.17
N THR A 11 -8.92 -0.19 17.15
CA THR A 11 -7.53 -0.67 17.05
C THR A 11 -7.39 -1.76 15.98
N ALA A 12 -8.36 -2.68 15.87
CA ALA A 12 -8.37 -3.70 14.82
C ALA A 12 -8.49 -3.09 13.41
N ALA A 13 -9.33 -2.05 13.25
CA ALA A 13 -9.43 -1.29 12.00
C ALA A 13 -8.11 -0.58 11.66
N MET A 14 -7.45 0.04 12.63
CA MET A 14 -6.14 0.69 12.44
C MET A 14 -5.03 -0.32 12.08
N ALA A 15 -5.01 -1.50 12.70
CA ALA A 15 -4.06 -2.57 12.38
C ALA A 15 -4.26 -3.08 10.94
N LYS A 16 -5.52 -3.34 10.54
CA LYS A 16 -5.86 -3.74 9.17
C LYS A 16 -5.47 -2.67 8.15
N GLN A 17 -5.69 -1.40 8.47
CA GLN A 17 -5.26 -0.27 7.63
C GLN A 17 -3.73 -0.23 7.49
N HIS A 18 -2.99 -0.48 8.56
CA HIS A 18 -1.53 -0.57 8.53
C HIS A 18 -1.01 -1.76 7.71
N GLU A 19 -1.67 -2.93 7.75
CA GLU A 19 -1.32 -4.09 6.91
C GLU A 19 -1.57 -3.85 5.40
N GLN A 20 -2.53 -2.98 5.08
CA GLN A 20 -2.86 -2.60 3.71
C GLN A 20 -1.96 -1.48 3.17
N GLN A 21 -1.33 -0.69 4.04
CA GLN A 21 -0.37 0.35 3.66
C GLN A 21 0.97 -0.27 3.20
N GLY A 22 1.46 0.18 2.04
CA GLY A 22 2.84 -0.09 1.59
C GLY A 22 3.05 -1.26 0.63
N GLY A 23 1.99 -1.92 0.14
CA GLY A 23 2.08 -2.94 -0.93
C GLY A 23 1.26 -2.60 -2.17
N ALA A 24 1.73 -2.99 -3.35
CA ALA A 24 0.96 -2.84 -4.60
C ALA A 24 -0.31 -3.70 -4.62
N TRP A 25 -0.39 -4.74 -3.78
CA TRP A 25 -1.45 -5.75 -3.79
C TRP A 25 -2.60 -5.43 -2.84
N LEU A 26 -3.85 -5.59 -3.30
CA LEU A 26 -5.03 -5.58 -2.44
C LEU A 26 -5.11 -6.88 -1.64
N LYS A 27 -4.98 -6.79 -0.31
CA LYS A 27 -5.01 -7.94 0.59
C LYS A 27 -6.33 -8.01 1.35
N LEU A 28 -7.10 -9.06 1.07
CA LEU A 28 -8.19 -9.55 1.92
C LEU A 28 -7.68 -10.84 2.56
N ALA A 29 -7.22 -10.76 3.81
CA ALA A 29 -6.41 -11.80 4.45
C ALA A 29 -7.21 -12.72 5.36
N ASN A 30 -8.37 -12.26 5.83
CA ASN A 30 -9.22 -12.95 6.78
C ASN A 30 -10.59 -13.28 6.18
N ASP A 31 -11.31 -14.17 6.84
CA ASP A 31 -12.70 -14.47 6.49
C ASP A 31 -13.57 -13.23 6.74
N GLY A 32 -14.48 -12.94 5.80
CA GLY A 32 -15.36 -11.78 5.89
C GLY A 32 -14.70 -10.44 5.54
N ASP A 33 -13.41 -10.41 5.21
CA ASP A 33 -12.75 -9.19 4.77
C ASP A 33 -13.41 -8.62 3.52
N THR A 34 -13.74 -7.33 3.57
CA THR A 34 -14.33 -6.56 2.48
C THR A 34 -13.42 -5.42 2.05
N ALA A 35 -13.56 -5.02 0.78
CA ALA A 35 -13.08 -3.75 0.24
C ALA A 35 -14.07 -3.26 -0.83
N VAL A 36 -14.34 -1.96 -0.84
CA VAL A 36 -15.08 -1.30 -1.93
C VAL A 36 -14.08 -0.75 -2.92
N VAL A 37 -14.19 -1.17 -4.18
CA VAL A 37 -13.20 -0.88 -5.22
C VAL A 37 -13.83 -0.37 -6.52
N VAL A 38 -13.07 0.43 -7.26
CA VAL A 38 -13.35 0.81 -8.64
C VAL A 38 -12.32 0.13 -9.54
N PHE A 39 -12.76 -0.58 -10.58
CA PHE A 39 -11.85 -1.24 -11.52
C PHE A 39 -11.29 -0.24 -12.52
N LEU A 40 -9.99 -0.33 -12.79
CA LEU A 40 -9.26 0.59 -13.65
C LEU A 40 -8.60 -0.17 -14.81
N GLY A 41 -8.68 0.40 -16.00
CA GLY A 41 -7.96 -0.09 -17.18
C GLY A 41 -8.34 -1.50 -17.62
N GLU A 42 -7.39 -2.16 -18.26
CA GLU A 42 -7.56 -3.49 -18.85
C GLU A 42 -7.03 -4.61 -17.94
N PRO A 43 -7.64 -5.81 -17.99
CA PRO A 43 -7.13 -6.98 -17.29
C PRO A 43 -5.79 -7.46 -17.89
N HIS A 44 -4.92 -7.98 -17.02
CA HIS A 44 -3.69 -8.66 -17.44
C HIS A 44 -3.80 -10.18 -17.18
N PRO A 45 -3.96 -11.01 -18.23
CA PRO A 45 -4.08 -12.45 -18.09
C PRO A 45 -2.72 -13.11 -17.81
N ARG A 46 -2.73 -14.15 -16.99
CA ARG A 46 -1.53 -14.94 -16.64
C ARG A 46 -1.88 -16.42 -16.62
N GLU A 47 -1.21 -17.20 -17.45
CA GLU A 47 -1.22 -18.66 -17.33
C GLU A 47 -0.19 -19.08 -16.30
N VAL A 48 -0.65 -19.77 -15.26
CA VAL A 48 0.18 -20.13 -14.10
C VAL A 48 -0.07 -21.56 -13.66
N VAL A 49 0.88 -22.11 -12.90
CA VAL A 49 0.72 -23.37 -12.15
C VAL A 49 0.97 -23.07 -10.67
N PHE A 50 0.24 -23.75 -9.79
CA PHE A 50 0.48 -23.67 -8.34
C PHE A 50 1.52 -24.71 -7.93
N VAL A 51 2.74 -24.28 -7.64
CA VAL A 51 3.88 -25.13 -7.23
C VAL A 51 4.50 -24.52 -5.98
N ASP A 52 4.86 -25.35 -5.00
CA ASP A 52 5.50 -24.92 -3.75
C ASP A 52 4.82 -23.74 -3.05
N ASN A 53 3.49 -23.84 -2.97
CA ASN A 53 2.61 -22.85 -2.33
C ASN A 53 2.61 -21.46 -3.01
N LYS A 54 2.96 -21.38 -4.31
CA LYS A 54 2.98 -20.15 -5.10
C LYS A 54 2.48 -20.37 -6.52
N PHE A 55 1.94 -19.32 -7.14
CA PHE A 55 1.65 -19.31 -8.57
C PHE A 55 2.90 -18.91 -9.35
N VAL A 56 3.36 -19.77 -10.24
CA VAL A 56 4.49 -19.52 -11.15
C VAL A 56 3.99 -19.49 -12.60
N PRO A 57 4.58 -18.69 -13.49
CA PRO A 57 4.21 -18.69 -14.91
C PRO A 57 4.30 -20.10 -15.50
N PHE A 58 3.30 -20.49 -16.28
CA PHE A 58 3.33 -21.76 -17.00
C PHE A 58 4.27 -21.66 -18.21
N ASP A 59 5.19 -22.61 -18.34
CA ASP A 59 6.17 -22.68 -19.42
C ASP A 59 6.26 -24.10 -20.02
N GLU A 60 7.07 -24.27 -21.07
CA GLU A 60 7.27 -25.57 -21.71
C GLU A 60 7.91 -26.61 -20.78
N THR A 61 8.69 -26.17 -19.78
CA THR A 61 9.28 -27.05 -18.77
C THR A 61 8.20 -27.69 -17.91
N LEU A 62 7.29 -26.89 -17.36
CA LEU A 62 6.17 -27.36 -16.54
C LEU A 62 5.19 -28.20 -17.37
N LYS A 63 4.99 -27.83 -18.63
CA LYS A 63 4.19 -28.62 -19.57
C LYS A 63 4.79 -30.01 -19.82
N ALA A 64 6.10 -30.11 -20.03
CA ALA A 64 6.80 -31.38 -20.19
C ALA A 64 6.74 -32.25 -18.91
N GLN A 65 6.63 -31.62 -17.73
CA GLN A 65 6.40 -32.28 -16.45
C GLN A 65 4.92 -32.72 -16.24
N GLY A 66 4.04 -32.49 -17.23
CA GLY A 66 2.63 -32.86 -17.16
C GLY A 66 1.77 -31.92 -16.31
N GLN A 67 2.29 -30.74 -15.94
CA GLN A 67 1.50 -29.74 -15.22
C GLN A 67 0.44 -29.13 -16.12
N LYS A 68 -0.68 -28.74 -15.50
CA LYS A 68 -1.81 -28.11 -16.20
C LYS A 68 -1.89 -26.63 -15.87
N PRO A 69 -1.99 -25.74 -16.87
CA PRO A 69 -2.12 -24.31 -16.62
C PRO A 69 -3.47 -23.97 -15.98
N SER A 70 -3.46 -22.90 -15.20
CA SER A 70 -4.64 -22.22 -14.66
C SER A 70 -4.54 -20.74 -15.01
N LEU A 71 -5.66 -20.14 -15.41
CA LEU A 71 -5.72 -18.71 -15.69
C LEU A 71 -5.92 -17.92 -14.38
N ARG A 72 -5.00 -16.99 -14.13
CA ARG A 72 -5.15 -15.90 -13.17
C ARG A 72 -5.25 -14.58 -13.92
N VAL A 73 -6.04 -13.65 -13.40
CA VAL A 73 -6.24 -12.34 -14.01
C VAL A 73 -5.89 -11.27 -12.99
N ALA A 74 -4.90 -10.44 -13.32
CA ALA A 74 -4.56 -9.24 -12.55
C ALA A 74 -5.36 -8.04 -13.04
N LEU A 75 -5.82 -7.24 -12.07
CA LEU A 75 -6.68 -6.09 -12.29
C LEU A 75 -6.14 -4.92 -11.46
N ASN A 76 -6.00 -3.75 -12.08
CA ASN A 76 -5.84 -2.51 -11.33
C ASN A 76 -7.18 -2.14 -10.70
N VAL A 77 -7.16 -1.82 -9.41
CA VAL A 77 -8.33 -1.41 -8.64
C VAL A 77 -7.98 -0.22 -7.76
N ALA A 78 -8.82 0.80 -7.73
CA ALA A 78 -8.72 1.85 -6.72
C ALA A 78 -9.58 1.48 -5.51
N VAL A 79 -9.03 1.55 -4.31
CA VAL A 79 -9.83 1.50 -3.07
C VAL A 79 -10.66 2.77 -3.01
N TYR A 80 -11.98 2.65 -2.95
CA TYR A 80 -12.89 3.78 -3.14
C TYR A 80 -12.65 4.92 -2.13
N GLU A 81 -12.47 4.60 -0.85
CA GLU A 81 -12.30 5.61 0.21
C GLU A 81 -10.96 6.35 0.16
N THR A 82 -9.87 5.65 -0.17
CA THR A 82 -8.51 6.21 -0.11
C THR A 82 -7.99 6.66 -1.48
N ARG A 83 -8.66 6.24 -2.56
CA ARG A 83 -8.19 6.38 -3.95
C ARG A 83 -6.83 5.74 -4.21
N GLU A 84 -6.35 4.88 -3.31
CA GLU A 84 -5.11 4.17 -3.49
C GLU A 84 -5.28 3.09 -4.56
N VAL A 85 -4.44 3.12 -5.60
CA VAL A 85 -4.44 2.10 -6.64
C VAL A 85 -3.66 0.88 -6.17
N LYS A 86 -4.32 -0.26 -6.23
CA LYS A 86 -3.80 -1.58 -5.90
C LYS A 86 -4.00 -2.54 -7.07
N VAL A 87 -3.37 -3.70 -6.98
CA VAL A 87 -3.53 -4.82 -7.89
C VAL A 87 -4.26 -5.93 -7.15
N MET A 88 -5.29 -6.48 -7.79
CA MET A 88 -6.01 -7.66 -7.34
C MET A 88 -5.84 -8.76 -8.38
N GLU A 89 -5.31 -9.91 -7.97
CA GLU A 89 -5.26 -11.11 -8.82
C GLU A 89 -6.39 -12.07 -8.42
N GLN A 90 -7.18 -12.52 -9.40
CA GLN A 90 -8.31 -13.43 -9.17
C GLN A 90 -8.32 -14.60 -10.15
N ALA A 91 -9.07 -15.65 -9.79
CA ALA A 91 -9.31 -16.81 -10.66
C ALA A 91 -10.28 -16.48 -11.81
N VAL A 92 -10.26 -17.32 -12.84
CA VAL A 92 -11.18 -17.22 -14.01
C VAL A 92 -12.66 -17.15 -13.63
N THR A 93 -13.09 -17.85 -12.57
CA THR A 93 -14.49 -17.83 -12.13
C THR A 93 -14.95 -16.45 -11.70
N PHE A 94 -14.12 -15.74 -10.92
CA PHE A 94 -14.38 -14.36 -10.54
C PHE A 94 -14.37 -13.43 -11.76
N PHE A 95 -13.44 -13.65 -12.69
CA PHE A 95 -13.34 -12.84 -13.91
C PHE A 95 -14.58 -12.97 -14.81
N ASN A 96 -15.17 -14.17 -14.91
CA ASN A 96 -16.41 -14.37 -15.65
C ASN A 96 -17.56 -13.56 -15.02
N THR A 97 -17.70 -13.58 -13.69
CA THR A 97 -18.68 -12.73 -12.99
C THR A 97 -18.40 -11.24 -13.22
N LEU A 98 -17.13 -10.82 -13.22
CA LEU A 98 -16.75 -9.44 -13.52
C LEU A 98 -17.14 -9.01 -14.94
N MET A 99 -17.05 -9.91 -15.93
CA MET A 99 -17.49 -9.65 -17.31
C MET A 99 -18.99 -9.42 -17.40
N GLU A 100 -19.79 -10.20 -16.67
CA GLU A 100 -21.25 -9.99 -16.58
C GLU A 100 -21.58 -8.64 -15.94
N LEU A 101 -20.87 -8.27 -14.86
CA LEU A 101 -21.03 -6.98 -14.19
C LEU A 101 -20.60 -5.82 -15.09
N ARG A 102 -19.52 -5.97 -15.86
CA ARG A 102 -19.09 -4.99 -16.87
C ARG A 102 -20.18 -4.73 -17.89
N ALA A 103 -20.77 -5.79 -18.43
CA ALA A 103 -21.83 -5.68 -19.44
C ALA A 103 -23.09 -5.00 -18.87
N LYS A 104 -23.43 -5.29 -17.60
CA LYS A 104 -24.66 -4.80 -16.98
C LYS A 104 -24.56 -3.40 -16.38
N TYR A 105 -23.46 -3.08 -15.72
CA TYR A 105 -23.30 -1.86 -14.92
C TYR A 105 -22.28 -0.88 -15.51
N GLY A 106 -21.29 -1.38 -16.26
CA GLY A 106 -20.08 -0.64 -16.60
C GLY A 106 -19.14 -0.55 -15.39
N LEU A 107 -17.92 -1.08 -15.52
CA LEU A 107 -16.99 -1.13 -14.38
C LEU A 107 -16.47 0.25 -13.98
N GLU A 108 -16.43 1.17 -14.93
CA GLU A 108 -16.00 2.55 -14.76
C GLU A 108 -17.08 3.44 -14.12
N LYS A 109 -18.32 2.98 -14.05
CA LYS A 109 -19.49 3.73 -13.58
C LYS A 109 -19.91 3.36 -12.15
N TRP A 110 -19.35 2.29 -11.61
CA TRP A 110 -19.75 1.72 -10.33
C TRP A 110 -18.53 1.38 -9.48
N ALA A 111 -18.68 1.55 -8.18
CA ALA A 111 -17.85 0.87 -7.21
C ALA A 111 -18.49 -0.46 -6.83
N PHE A 112 -17.66 -1.44 -6.52
CA PHE A 112 -18.07 -2.81 -6.21
C PHE A 112 -17.50 -3.22 -4.86
N GLU A 113 -18.33 -3.84 -4.02
CA GLU A 113 -17.85 -4.54 -2.84
C GLU A 113 -17.26 -5.89 -3.27
N VAL A 114 -16.00 -6.10 -2.92
CA VAL A 114 -15.33 -7.39 -3.01
C VAL A 114 -15.20 -7.95 -1.59
N LYS A 115 -15.71 -9.17 -1.39
CA LYS A 115 -15.68 -9.84 -0.09
C LYS A 115 -15.03 -11.20 -0.20
N ARG A 116 -14.10 -11.48 0.71
CA ARG A 116 -13.51 -12.81 0.88
C ARG A 116 -14.36 -13.67 1.81
N ARG A 117 -14.51 -14.95 1.46
CA ARG A 117 -15.01 -16.01 2.33
C ARG A 117 -13.97 -17.12 2.42
N GLY A 118 -13.65 -17.57 3.63
CA GLY A 118 -12.61 -18.55 3.91
C GLY A 118 -11.49 -17.96 4.76
N ALA A 119 -10.98 -18.76 5.70
CA ALA A 119 -9.90 -18.36 6.61
C ALA A 119 -8.55 -18.25 5.88
N ALA A 120 -7.55 -17.63 6.50
CA ALA A 120 -6.19 -17.63 5.96
C ALA A 120 -5.71 -19.07 5.68
N LYS A 121 -5.12 -19.29 4.50
CA LYS A 121 -4.66 -20.62 4.01
C LYS A 121 -5.77 -21.66 3.77
N ASP A 122 -7.04 -21.26 3.81
CA ASP A 122 -8.15 -22.14 3.42
C ASP A 122 -8.14 -22.37 1.90
N THR A 123 -8.06 -23.65 1.51
CA THR A 123 -8.08 -24.08 0.10
C THR A 123 -9.41 -23.86 -0.59
N LYS A 124 -10.48 -23.59 0.18
CA LYS A 124 -11.83 -23.26 -0.31
C LYS A 124 -12.15 -21.77 -0.22
N THR A 125 -11.12 -20.92 -0.14
CA THR A 125 -11.30 -19.46 -0.20
C THR A 125 -12.07 -19.08 -1.47
N THR A 126 -13.15 -18.32 -1.31
CA THR A 126 -13.93 -17.75 -2.41
C THR A 126 -14.03 -16.24 -2.27
N TYR A 127 -14.28 -15.56 -3.39
CA TYR A 127 -14.53 -14.13 -3.43
C TYR A 127 -15.89 -13.87 -4.06
N SER A 128 -16.67 -12.99 -3.44
CA SER A 128 -17.89 -12.43 -4.05
C SER A 128 -17.65 -10.99 -4.47
N ILE A 129 -18.30 -10.59 -5.55
CA ILE A 129 -18.30 -9.22 -6.07
C ILE A 129 -19.74 -8.78 -6.28
N LEU A 130 -20.11 -7.63 -5.72
CA LEU A 130 -21.45 -7.06 -5.81
C LEU A 130 -21.36 -5.56 -6.12
N PRO A 131 -22.30 -4.98 -6.90
CA PRO A 131 -22.38 -3.53 -7.05
C PRO A 131 -22.67 -2.89 -5.69
N ASP A 132 -21.88 -1.88 -5.32
CA ASP A 132 -22.06 -1.13 -4.06
C ASP A 132 -22.77 0.18 -4.32
N ARG A 133 -22.18 1.06 -5.15
CA ARG A 133 -22.74 2.37 -5.49
C ARG A 133 -22.35 2.80 -6.90
N GLN A 134 -23.23 3.60 -7.50
CA GLN A 134 -22.95 4.28 -8.76
C GLN A 134 -22.07 5.50 -8.47
N LEU A 135 -21.08 5.72 -9.33
CA LEU A 135 -20.16 6.85 -9.24
C LEU A 135 -20.79 8.11 -9.85
N THR A 136 -20.51 9.28 -9.27
CA THR A 136 -20.82 10.55 -9.92
C THR A 136 -19.87 10.81 -11.08
N THR A 137 -20.20 11.76 -11.96
CA THR A 137 -19.33 12.17 -13.08
C THR A 137 -17.96 12.63 -12.61
N GLU A 138 -17.91 13.38 -11.49
CA GLU A 138 -16.68 13.87 -10.89
C GLU A 138 -15.85 12.72 -10.32
N GLU A 139 -16.49 11.74 -9.68
CA GLU A 139 -15.81 10.55 -9.17
C GLU A 139 -15.26 9.70 -10.30
N MET A 140 -16.03 9.45 -11.36
CA MET A 140 -15.56 8.72 -12.54
C MET A 140 -14.30 9.37 -13.12
N ALA A 141 -14.33 10.69 -13.35
CA ALA A 141 -13.16 11.42 -13.85
C ALA A 141 -11.96 11.32 -12.89
N ALA A 142 -12.21 11.46 -11.58
CA ALA A 142 -11.16 11.35 -10.57
C ALA A 142 -10.52 9.95 -10.56
N PHE A 143 -11.29 8.87 -10.56
CA PHE A 143 -10.76 7.51 -10.57
C PHE A 143 -10.04 7.16 -11.88
N GLN A 144 -10.55 7.60 -13.03
CA GLN A 144 -9.91 7.34 -14.33
C GLN A 144 -8.59 8.09 -14.53
N SER A 145 -8.36 9.17 -13.77
CA SER A 145 -7.08 9.92 -13.79
C SER A 145 -6.01 9.34 -12.87
N LEU A 146 -6.33 8.31 -12.07
CA LEU A 146 -5.35 7.70 -11.17
C LEU A 146 -4.27 6.94 -11.95
N GLN A 147 -3.02 7.07 -11.51
CA GLN A 147 -1.90 6.35 -12.08
C GLN A 147 -2.01 4.85 -11.75
N GLN A 148 -2.11 4.03 -12.79
CA GLN A 148 -2.22 2.58 -12.67
C GLN A 148 -0.86 1.91 -12.50
N HIS A 149 -0.83 0.71 -11.90
CA HIS A 149 0.36 -0.13 -11.91
C HIS A 149 0.57 -0.71 -13.31
N ASP A 150 1.83 -0.71 -13.76
CA ASP A 150 2.25 -1.42 -14.96
C ASP A 150 2.33 -2.92 -14.65
N LEU A 151 1.24 -3.64 -14.88
CA LEU A 151 1.10 -5.05 -14.51
C LEU A 151 2.18 -5.93 -15.14
N PRO A 152 2.51 -5.81 -16.45
CA PRO A 152 3.63 -6.54 -17.04
C PRO A 152 4.96 -6.29 -16.31
N LYS A 153 5.32 -5.03 -16.04
CA LYS A 153 6.57 -4.71 -15.32
C LYS A 153 6.56 -5.23 -13.88
N LEU A 154 5.43 -5.14 -13.19
CA LEU A 154 5.27 -5.64 -11.82
C LEU A 154 5.60 -7.13 -11.75
N TYR A 155 5.04 -7.95 -12.64
CA TYR A 155 5.30 -9.39 -12.66
C TYR A 155 6.70 -9.76 -13.18
N ALA A 156 7.24 -9.00 -14.13
CA ALA A 156 8.62 -9.18 -14.57
C ALA A 156 9.62 -8.96 -13.40
N ALA A 157 9.37 -7.96 -12.56
CA ALA A 157 10.17 -7.70 -11.36
C ALA A 157 10.05 -8.82 -10.32
N GLU A 158 8.84 -9.36 -10.10
CA GLU A 158 8.63 -10.51 -9.20
C GLU A 158 9.36 -11.77 -9.69
N ALA A 159 9.36 -12.04 -11.00
CA ALA A 159 10.06 -13.18 -11.59
C ALA A 159 11.59 -13.06 -11.47
N ALA A 160 12.14 -11.86 -11.72
CA ALA A 160 13.57 -11.61 -11.58
C ALA A 160 14.05 -11.75 -10.12
N GLY A 161 13.24 -11.32 -9.15
CA GLY A 161 13.52 -11.51 -7.72
C GLY A 161 13.60 -12.98 -7.33
N ALA A 162 12.71 -13.83 -7.86
CA ALA A 162 12.66 -15.26 -7.53
C ALA A 162 13.83 -16.08 -8.11
N ALA A 163 14.35 -15.72 -9.29
CA ALA A 163 15.44 -16.46 -9.97
C ALA A 163 16.82 -16.29 -9.30
N SER A 164 17.01 -15.24 -8.49
CA SER A 164 18.30 -14.92 -7.87
C SER A 164 18.64 -15.76 -6.62
N GLY A 165 17.78 -16.69 -6.19
CA GLY A 165 17.97 -17.47 -4.95
C GLY A 165 17.92 -16.62 -3.67
N ALA A 166 17.78 -15.31 -3.78
CA ALA A 166 17.36 -14.46 -2.70
C ALA A 166 15.89 -14.81 -2.38
N SER A 167 15.59 -15.13 -1.11
CA SER A 167 14.21 -15.00 -0.60
C SER A 167 13.66 -13.68 -1.10
N PRO A 168 12.40 -13.62 -1.59
CA PRO A 168 11.94 -12.55 -2.47
C PRO A 168 12.29 -11.20 -1.86
N ALA A 169 13.42 -10.67 -2.32
CA ALA A 169 13.84 -9.34 -1.99
C ALA A 169 12.88 -8.50 -2.80
N SER A 170 11.95 -7.88 -2.09
CA SER A 170 11.13 -6.79 -2.59
C SER A 170 12.04 -5.88 -3.42
N ALA A 171 11.87 -5.86 -4.75
CA ALA A 171 12.44 -4.80 -5.57
C ALA A 171 11.93 -3.46 -5.01
N PRO A 172 12.78 -2.41 -5.01
CA PRO A 172 12.95 -1.50 -3.89
C PRO A 172 11.71 -0.64 -3.68
N SER A 173 10.76 -1.20 -2.94
CA SER A 173 9.85 -0.39 -2.15
C SER A 173 10.74 0.21 -1.07
N ALA A 174 11.06 1.49 -1.25
CA ALA A 174 11.76 2.30 -0.26
C ALA A 174 11.26 1.89 1.13
N LYS A 175 12.17 1.31 1.90
CA LYS A 175 12.03 0.77 3.26
C LYS A 175 11.01 1.56 4.10
N ALA A 176 9.72 1.24 4.00
CA ALA A 176 8.67 2.04 4.62
C ALA A 176 8.39 1.65 6.08
N SER A 177 9.14 0.70 6.61
CA SER A 177 8.96 0.19 7.98
C SER A 177 10.25 -0.30 8.65
N GLU A 178 11.40 -0.26 7.99
CA GLU A 178 12.67 -0.32 8.73
C GLU A 178 12.90 1.02 9.42
N PRO A 179 13.32 1.03 10.69
CA PRO A 179 13.87 2.21 11.34
C PRO A 179 14.89 2.89 10.43
N ILE A 180 14.90 4.23 10.41
CA ILE A 180 15.98 5.00 9.77
C ILE A 180 17.35 4.46 10.19
N ASP A 181 18.32 4.53 9.27
CA ASP A 181 19.68 4.09 9.52
C ASP A 181 20.25 4.70 10.82
N VAL A 182 21.00 3.90 11.59
CA VAL A 182 21.49 4.28 12.93
C VAL A 182 22.37 5.54 12.87
N LYS A 183 23.15 5.70 11.80
CA LYS A 183 24.02 6.87 11.58
C LYS A 183 23.20 8.12 11.29
N LEU A 184 22.13 7.98 10.49
CA LEU A 184 21.19 9.07 10.21
C LEU A 184 20.42 9.48 11.47
N ALA A 185 19.91 8.51 12.24
CA ALA A 185 19.22 8.76 13.50
C ALA A 185 20.12 9.47 14.53
N GLN A 186 21.39 9.10 14.61
CA GLN A 186 22.37 9.76 15.47
C GLN A 186 22.65 11.20 15.02
N ALA A 187 22.81 11.45 13.71
CA ALA A 187 23.03 12.79 13.19
C ALA A 187 21.84 13.72 13.51
N MET A 188 20.62 13.24 13.31
CA MET A 188 19.40 13.99 13.63
C MET A 188 19.24 14.23 15.13
N ALA A 189 19.56 13.24 15.97
CA ALA A 189 19.53 13.39 17.41
C ALA A 189 20.55 14.43 17.92
N THR A 190 21.72 14.52 17.30
CA THR A 190 22.72 15.55 17.63
C THR A 190 22.23 16.94 17.23
N ALA A 191 21.66 17.10 16.03
CA ALA A 191 21.12 18.38 15.58
C ALA A 191 19.93 18.85 16.44
N LEU A 192 18.96 17.97 16.71
CA LEU A 192 17.79 18.29 17.54
C LEU A 192 18.15 18.59 19.00
N LYS A 193 19.23 18.00 19.55
CA LYS A 193 19.72 18.32 20.90
C LYS A 193 20.31 19.73 21.02
N ALA A 194 20.73 20.34 19.91
CA ALA A 194 21.24 21.71 19.88
C ALA A 194 20.11 22.75 19.76
N LEU A 195 18.86 22.31 19.59
CA LEU A 195 17.67 23.15 19.43
C LEU A 195 16.85 23.21 20.72
N PRO A 196 16.00 24.24 20.90
CA PRO A 196 15.11 24.32 22.04
C PRO A 196 14.06 23.21 22.03
N ARG A 197 13.49 22.92 23.20
CA ARG A 197 12.61 21.76 23.42
C ARG A 197 11.37 21.81 22.52
N GLU A 198 10.86 23.00 22.22
CA GLU A 198 9.74 23.23 21.31
C GLU A 198 10.02 22.69 19.90
N ALA A 199 11.26 22.80 19.40
CA ALA A 199 11.66 22.28 18.10
C ALA A 199 11.64 20.74 18.07
N VAL A 200 12.04 20.11 19.19
CA VAL A 200 11.99 18.66 19.36
C VAL A 200 10.55 18.18 19.40
N ASP A 201 9.67 18.86 20.13
CA ASP A 201 8.25 18.50 20.21
C ASP A 201 7.54 18.67 18.86
N ARG A 202 7.82 19.76 18.12
CA ARG A 202 7.35 19.95 16.74
C ARG A 202 7.80 18.83 15.81
N PHE A 203 9.04 18.39 15.94
CA PHE A 203 9.60 17.28 15.17
C PHE A 203 8.84 15.97 15.47
N LEU A 204 8.67 15.61 16.74
CA LEU A 204 7.96 14.39 17.13
C LEU A 204 6.49 14.41 16.67
N GLN A 205 5.82 15.56 16.79
CA GLN A 205 4.44 15.74 16.34
C GLN A 205 4.30 15.64 14.81
N LYS A 206 5.23 16.24 14.05
CA LYS A 206 5.20 16.25 12.58
C LYS A 206 5.32 14.85 11.99
N PHE A 207 6.10 13.99 12.62
CA PHE A 207 6.31 12.61 12.18
C PHE A 207 5.45 11.57 12.90
N ALA A 208 4.68 11.99 13.92
CA ALA A 208 3.86 11.14 14.77
C ALA A 208 4.66 9.98 15.41
N VAL A 209 5.88 10.27 15.87
CA VAL A 209 6.81 9.30 16.47
C VAL A 209 7.14 9.67 17.91
N GLN A 210 7.41 8.67 18.75
CA GLN A 210 7.86 8.88 20.13
C GLN A 210 9.39 9.07 20.23
N ARG A 211 10.15 8.46 19.30
CA ARG A 211 11.61 8.58 19.23
C ARG A 211 12.05 8.74 17.79
N ILE A 212 13.17 9.42 17.58
CA ILE A 212 13.79 9.62 16.24
C ILE A 212 14.05 8.29 15.53
N ARG A 213 14.39 7.23 16.28
CA ARG A 213 14.60 5.88 15.74
C ARG A 213 13.32 5.20 15.25
N ASP A 214 12.15 5.66 15.67
CA ASP A 214 10.87 5.09 15.24
C ASP A 214 10.42 5.69 13.88
N ILE A 215 11.23 6.57 13.28
CA ILE A 215 10.97 7.12 11.94
C ILE A 215 11.19 6.02 10.90
N PRO A 216 10.23 5.82 9.98
CA PRO A 216 10.42 4.94 8.84
C PRO A 216 11.55 5.42 7.93
N ALA A 217 12.38 4.50 7.44
CA ALA A 217 13.47 4.82 6.51
C ALA A 217 12.96 5.54 5.24
N SER A 218 11.74 5.25 4.78
CA SER A 218 11.06 5.98 3.69
C SER A 218 10.82 7.46 3.96
N LYS A 219 10.79 7.88 5.23
CA LYS A 219 10.66 9.27 5.66
C LYS A 219 11.99 9.87 6.14
N GLY A 220 13.10 9.13 6.03
CA GLY A 220 14.41 9.55 6.55
C GLY A 220 14.93 10.84 5.92
N GLU A 221 14.84 10.96 4.59
CA GLU A 221 15.27 12.17 3.88
C GLU A 221 14.37 13.38 4.19
N LEU A 222 13.06 13.18 4.28
CA LEU A 222 12.10 14.22 4.64
C LEU A 222 12.31 14.68 6.09
N ALA A 223 12.58 13.75 7.00
CA ALA A 223 12.87 14.05 8.39
C ALA A 223 14.20 14.79 8.54
N ARG A 224 15.23 14.42 7.77
CA ARG A 224 16.48 15.18 7.72
C ARG A 224 16.25 16.60 7.22
N ALA A 225 15.55 16.78 6.11
CA ALA A 225 15.26 18.10 5.56
C ALA A 225 14.47 18.98 6.54
N PHE A 226 13.57 18.39 7.32
CA PHE A 226 12.82 19.11 8.35
C PHE A 226 13.69 19.49 9.56
N VAL A 227 14.64 18.65 9.96
CA VAL A 227 15.66 19.03 10.96
C VAL A 227 16.51 20.18 10.44
N ASP A 228 16.94 20.14 9.18
CA ASP A 228 17.72 21.22 8.57
C ASP A 228 16.92 22.53 8.52
N SER A 229 15.60 22.48 8.27
CA SER A 229 14.74 23.68 8.33
C SER A 229 14.55 24.21 9.75
N LEU A 230 14.41 23.33 10.75
CA LEU A 230 14.34 23.74 12.16
C LEU A 230 15.67 24.36 12.61
N VAL A 231 16.81 23.79 12.19
CA VAL A 231 18.12 24.37 12.46
C VAL A 231 18.23 25.75 11.82
N ALA A 232 17.78 25.94 10.58
CA ALA A 232 17.81 27.25 9.92
C ALA A 232 16.88 28.28 10.60
N GLU A 233 15.67 27.89 10.99
CA GLU A 233 14.68 28.74 11.67
C GLU A 233 15.22 29.24 13.02
N TYR A 234 15.67 28.31 13.88
CA TYR A 234 16.15 28.65 15.22
C TYR A 234 17.57 29.22 15.24
N SER A 235 18.40 28.94 14.23
CA SER A 235 19.69 29.63 14.08
C SER A 235 19.50 31.07 13.58
N ALA A 236 18.48 31.35 12.75
CA ALA A 236 18.14 32.70 12.33
C ALA A 236 17.53 33.53 13.47
N GLU A 237 16.69 32.92 14.31
CA GLU A 237 16.15 33.58 15.52
C GLU A 237 17.24 33.88 16.55
N SER A 238 18.28 33.05 16.66
CA SER A 238 19.40 33.31 17.59
C SER A 238 20.26 34.54 17.25
N VAL A 239 20.14 35.07 16.03
CA VAL A 239 20.87 36.28 15.57
C VAL A 239 20.02 37.55 15.74
N ALA A 240 18.70 37.42 15.90
CA ALA A 240 17.79 38.56 15.99
C ALA A 240 17.71 39.20 17.40
N ASP A 241 18.26 38.54 18.43
CA ASP A 241 18.06 38.93 19.84
C ASP A 241 19.35 39.30 20.60
N VAL A 242 20.35 39.83 19.88
CA VAL A 242 21.48 40.52 20.51
C VAL A 242 21.56 41.93 19.95
N ASP A 243 20.84 42.85 20.59
CA ASP A 243 21.25 44.24 20.64
C ASP A 243 22.23 44.41 21.82
N PRO A 244 23.54 44.55 21.57
CA PRO A 244 24.50 44.82 22.64
C PRO A 244 24.45 46.28 23.12
N PHE A 245 23.60 47.14 22.56
CA PHE A 245 23.47 48.55 22.94
C PHE A 245 22.05 49.14 22.76
N GLY A 246 21.18 48.98 23.78
CA GLY A 246 20.18 50.04 24.06
C GLY A 246 19.07 49.68 25.06
N PRO A 247 18.51 50.65 25.81
CA PRO A 247 18.87 52.08 25.92
C PRO A 247 19.88 52.40 27.03
#